data_AF-A0A8T4V7J5-F1
#
_entry.id   AF-A0A8T4V7J5-F1
#
_cell.length_a   1.000
_cell.length_b   1.000
_cell.length_c   1.000
_cell.angle_alpha   90.00
_cell.angle_beta   90.00
_cell.angle_gamma   90.00
#
_symmetry.space_group_name_H-M   'P 1'
#
loop_
_entity.id
_entity.type
_entity.pdbx_description
1 polymer ?
#
loop_
_entity_poly.entity_id
_entity_poly.type
_entity_poly.pdbx_seq_one_letter_code
_entity_poly.pdbx_strand_id
1 'polypeptide(L)'
;MCGAVVDDSDIARLKEIGVKDSKLLTPRKREELFEPIKKIVKDYIVLIVEPKEIDEAVNSETTNLNQLEAIKTAMILNALKFDKAIVDCPSNNIPAYKEFLEKFLKEKINLVLEHNAEKNIPVAAASIIAKVTRDRAIEQLQKKYGAIGSGYPSDPTTQEFLKRNAKKFPEIFRRSWATYKRLEQNTLKDFKQK
;
A
#
# COMPACT_ATOMS: atom_id res chain seq x y z
N MET A 1 -2.97 -3.05 -0.49
CA MET A 1 -3.66 -2.37 -1.60
C MET A 1 -5.15 -2.52 -1.41
N CYS A 2 -5.97 -1.60 -1.94
CA CYS A 2 -7.42 -1.68 -1.83
C CYS A 2 -8.07 -1.24 -3.15
N GLY A 3 -9.14 -1.93 -3.53
CA GLY A 3 -10.11 -1.44 -4.54
C GLY A 3 -11.45 -1.21 -3.86
N ALA A 4 -12.19 -0.19 -4.31
CA ALA A 4 -13.54 0.09 -3.85
C ALA A 4 -14.42 0.43 -5.06
N VAL A 5 -15.64 -0.10 -5.07
CA VAL A 5 -16.67 0.17 -6.07
C VAL A 5 -17.66 1.15 -5.46
N VAL A 6 -17.91 2.24 -6.17
CA VAL A 6 -18.79 3.32 -5.72
C VAL A 6 -19.78 3.60 -6.84
N ASP A 7 -21.08 3.56 -6.53
CA ASP A 7 -22.09 4.03 -7.48
C ASP A 7 -22.04 5.56 -7.56
N ASP A 8 -22.25 6.13 -8.75
CA ASP A 8 -22.12 7.58 -8.98
C ASP A 8 -23.02 8.41 -8.04
N SER A 9 -24.18 7.87 -7.65
CA SER A 9 -25.12 8.49 -6.70
C SER A 9 -24.53 8.68 -5.29
N ASP A 10 -23.58 7.84 -4.88
CA ASP A 10 -22.97 7.87 -3.54
C ASP A 10 -21.70 8.73 -3.46
N ILE A 11 -21.21 9.24 -4.59
CA ILE A 11 -20.02 10.12 -4.62
C ILE A 11 -20.24 11.38 -3.78
N ALA A 12 -21.42 12.00 -3.88
CA ALA A 12 -21.75 13.21 -3.12
C ALA A 12 -21.76 12.91 -1.61
N ARG A 13 -22.37 11.79 -1.22
CA ARG A 13 -22.43 11.33 0.17
C ARG A 13 -21.05 11.07 0.76
N LEU A 14 -20.14 10.45 0.01
CA LEU A 14 -18.76 10.25 0.44
C LEU A 14 -18.04 11.59 0.67
N LYS A 15 -18.25 12.58 -0.22
CA LYS A 15 -17.69 13.94 -0.02
C LYS A 15 -18.25 14.59 1.24
N GLU A 16 -19.55 14.50 1.47
CA GLU A 16 -20.24 15.11 2.63
C GLU A 16 -19.72 14.58 3.96
N ILE A 17 -19.44 13.28 4.07
CA ILE A 17 -18.84 12.72 5.29
C ILE A 17 -17.36 13.08 5.46
N GLY A 18 -16.74 13.70 4.44
CA GLY A 18 -15.38 14.22 4.48
C GLY A 18 -14.33 13.32 3.82
N VAL A 19 -14.73 12.42 2.91
CA VAL A 19 -13.76 11.67 2.09
C VAL A 19 -13.03 12.61 1.16
N LYS A 20 -11.71 12.58 1.24
CA LYS A 20 -10.75 13.30 0.40
C LYS A 20 -9.40 12.58 0.46
N ASP A 21 -8.38 13.14 -0.19
CA ASP A 21 -7.01 12.61 -0.11
C ASP A 21 -6.62 12.29 1.35
N SER A 22 -6.30 11.01 1.57
CA SER A 22 -6.03 10.44 2.89
C SER A 22 -4.79 11.06 3.55
N LYS A 23 -3.89 11.65 2.75
CA LYS A 23 -2.70 12.39 3.19
C LYS A 23 -3.08 13.71 3.88
N LEU A 24 -4.23 14.29 3.54
CA LEU A 24 -4.77 15.51 4.15
C LEU A 24 -5.59 15.24 5.43
N LEU A 25 -5.67 13.99 5.87
CA LEU A 25 -6.42 13.56 7.04
C LEU A 25 -5.47 13.06 8.14
N THR A 26 -5.85 13.28 9.39
CA THR A 26 -5.15 12.67 10.53
C THR A 26 -5.46 11.17 10.61
N PRO A 27 -4.61 10.35 11.24
CA PRO A 27 -4.91 8.93 11.46
C PRO A 27 -6.26 8.72 12.14
N ARG A 28 -6.56 9.50 13.19
CA ARG A 28 -7.85 9.48 13.88
C ARG A 28 -9.01 9.76 12.92
N LYS A 29 -8.89 10.78 12.06
CA LYS A 29 -9.97 11.11 11.14
C LYS A 29 -10.19 10.02 10.10
N ARG A 30 -9.12 9.38 9.60
CA ARG A 30 -9.25 8.22 8.71
C ARG A 30 -9.94 7.04 9.40
N GLU A 31 -9.62 6.78 10.66
CA GLU A 31 -10.26 5.73 11.47
C GLU A 31 -11.76 5.98 11.63
N GLU A 32 -12.15 7.22 11.95
CA GLU A 32 -13.56 7.64 12.05
C GLU A 32 -14.33 7.47 10.73
N LEU A 33 -13.66 7.62 9.58
CA LEU A 33 -14.26 7.48 8.25
C LEU A 33 -14.33 6.03 7.76
N PHE A 34 -13.53 5.12 8.32
CA PHE A 34 -13.38 3.76 7.81
C PHE A 34 -14.69 2.98 7.70
N GLU A 35 -15.46 2.92 8.79
CA GLU A 35 -16.75 2.19 8.80
C GLU A 35 -17.85 2.92 8.01
N PRO A 36 -18.00 4.26 8.07
CA PRO A 36 -18.91 4.98 7.18
C PRO A 36 -18.64 4.73 5.70
N ILE A 37 -17.37 4.77 5.26
CA ILE A 37 -17.01 4.50 3.86
C ILE A 37 -17.46 3.09 3.47
N LYS A 38 -17.12 2.07 4.28
CA LYS A 38 -17.48 0.66 4.00
C LYS A 38 -18.99 0.43 3.87
N LYS A 39 -19.82 1.24 4.51
CA LYS A 39 -21.28 1.18 4.42
C LYS A 39 -21.85 1.89 3.18
N ILE A 40 -21.07 2.78 2.56
CA ILE A 40 -21.50 3.57 1.40
C ILE A 40 -20.97 2.95 0.11
N VAL A 41 -19.74 2.43 0.10
CA VAL A 41 -19.20 1.74 -1.07
C VAL A 41 -20.01 0.48 -1.34
N LYS A 42 -20.25 0.20 -2.62
CA LYS A 42 -21.02 -0.95 -3.09
C LYS A 42 -20.30 -2.27 -2.80
N ASP A 43 -18.99 -2.26 -3.02
CA ASP A 43 -18.10 -3.40 -2.79
C ASP A 43 -16.68 -2.88 -2.56
N TYR A 44 -15.83 -3.67 -1.91
CA TYR A 44 -14.42 -3.36 -1.75
C TYR A 44 -13.61 -4.63 -1.48
N ILE A 45 -12.34 -4.59 -1.85
CA ILE A 45 -11.38 -5.65 -1.54
C ILE A 45 -10.10 -5.04 -0.99
N VAL A 46 -9.54 -5.67 0.04
CA VAL A 46 -8.24 -5.32 0.60
C VAL A 46 -7.29 -6.48 0.38
N LEU A 47 -6.17 -6.20 -0.29
CA LEU A 47 -5.13 -7.17 -0.59
C LEU A 47 -3.86 -6.80 0.17
N ILE A 48 -3.42 -7.68 1.08
CA ILE A 48 -2.17 -7.51 1.83
C ILE A 48 -1.02 -8.10 1.00
N VAL A 49 0.09 -7.35 0.91
CA VAL A 49 1.33 -7.79 0.26
C VAL A 49 2.39 -7.86 1.34
N GLU A 50 2.83 -9.07 1.65
CA GLU A 50 3.72 -9.35 2.77
C GLU A 50 5.16 -8.88 2.50
N PRO A 51 5.97 -8.59 3.54
CA PRO A 51 7.37 -8.16 3.37
C PRO A 51 8.20 -9.11 2.50
N LYS A 52 8.00 -10.43 2.67
CA LYS A 52 8.68 -11.47 1.89
C LYS A 52 8.38 -11.36 0.40
N GLU A 53 7.10 -11.23 0.03
CA GLU A 53 6.68 -11.10 -1.36
C GLU A 53 7.26 -9.82 -2.01
N ILE A 54 7.32 -8.72 -1.24
CA ILE A 54 7.95 -7.48 -1.69
C ILE A 54 9.45 -7.69 -1.94
N ASP A 55 10.15 -8.35 -1.01
CA ASP A 55 11.58 -8.62 -1.14
C ASP A 55 11.88 -9.54 -2.33
N GLU A 56 11.04 -10.54 -2.59
CA GLU A 56 11.14 -11.42 -3.75
C GLU A 56 11.01 -10.64 -5.06
N ALA A 57 10.03 -9.73 -5.15
CA ALA A 57 9.86 -8.90 -6.35
C ALA A 57 11.01 -7.92 -6.55
N VAL A 58 11.51 -7.30 -5.49
CA VAL A 58 12.56 -6.26 -5.58
C VAL A 58 13.93 -6.85 -5.89
N ASN A 59 14.21 -8.06 -5.40
CA ASN A 59 15.48 -8.74 -5.68
C ASN A 59 15.43 -9.60 -6.95
N SER A 60 14.28 -9.67 -7.64
CA SER A 60 14.14 -10.42 -8.88
C SER A 60 14.83 -9.71 -10.06
N GLU A 61 15.40 -10.48 -10.98
CA GLU A 61 15.92 -9.99 -12.25
C GLU A 61 14.81 -9.70 -13.27
N THR A 62 13.63 -10.31 -13.10
CA THR A 62 12.54 -10.30 -14.08
C THR A 62 11.34 -9.46 -13.65
N THR A 63 11.32 -8.98 -12.40
CA THR A 63 10.26 -8.13 -11.90
C THR A 63 10.78 -7.03 -10.97
N ASN A 64 9.89 -6.16 -10.53
CA ASN A 64 10.17 -5.08 -9.59
C ASN A 64 8.89 -4.70 -8.82
N LEU A 65 9.01 -3.71 -7.91
CA LEU A 65 7.88 -3.27 -7.10
C LEU A 65 6.69 -2.78 -7.92
N ASN A 66 6.92 -1.98 -8.97
CA ASN A 66 5.83 -1.45 -9.81
C ASN A 66 5.11 -2.59 -10.55
N GLN A 67 5.84 -3.60 -11.02
CA GLN A 67 5.24 -4.76 -11.66
C GLN A 67 4.48 -5.64 -10.68
N LEU A 68 4.99 -5.83 -9.45
CA LEU A 68 4.22 -6.47 -8.38
C LEU A 68 2.92 -5.71 -8.09
N GLU A 69 2.98 -4.39 -7.96
CA GLU A 69 1.80 -3.54 -7.77
C GLU A 69 0.81 -3.63 -8.94
N ALA A 70 1.29 -3.72 -10.18
CA ALA A 70 0.44 -3.93 -11.36
C ALA A 70 -0.29 -5.28 -11.32
N ILE A 71 0.41 -6.37 -10.99
CA ILE A 71 -0.18 -7.71 -10.83
C ILE A 71 -1.25 -7.69 -9.74
N LYS A 72 -0.93 -7.11 -8.57
CA LYS A 72 -1.84 -7.00 -7.43
C LYS A 72 -3.05 -6.11 -7.75
N THR A 73 -2.86 -5.06 -8.53
CA THR A 73 -3.95 -4.23 -9.04
C THR A 73 -4.85 -5.03 -9.98
N ALA A 74 -4.29 -5.80 -10.92
CA ALA A 74 -5.07 -6.65 -11.79
C ALA A 74 -5.86 -7.73 -11.02
N MET A 75 -5.28 -8.31 -9.95
CA MET A 75 -6.02 -9.22 -9.07
C MET A 75 -7.25 -8.57 -8.44
N ILE A 76 -7.12 -7.33 -7.97
CA ILE A 76 -8.24 -6.54 -7.41
C ILE A 76 -9.29 -6.27 -8.49
N LEU A 77 -8.88 -5.81 -9.67
CA LEU A 77 -9.77 -5.49 -10.78
C LEU A 77 -10.52 -6.74 -11.28
N ASN A 78 -9.87 -7.89 -11.35
CA ASN A 78 -10.48 -9.15 -11.76
C ASN A 78 -11.46 -9.74 -10.73
N ALA A 79 -11.47 -9.22 -9.49
CA ALA A 79 -12.32 -9.71 -8.40
C ALA A 79 -13.57 -8.83 -8.19
N LEU A 80 -13.56 -7.59 -8.66
CA LEU A 80 -14.65 -6.63 -8.49
C LEU A 80 -15.48 -6.50 -9.77
N LYS A 81 -16.75 -6.12 -9.63
CA LYS A 81 -17.63 -5.78 -10.75
C LYS A 81 -17.82 -4.27 -10.82
N PHE A 82 -17.49 -3.67 -11.95
CA PHE A 82 -17.55 -2.22 -12.18
C PHE A 82 -17.63 -1.91 -13.68
N ASP A 83 -18.09 -0.69 -14.01
CA ASP A 83 -18.13 -0.22 -15.40
C ASP A 83 -16.84 0.52 -15.82
N LYS A 84 -16.19 1.19 -14.87
CA LYS A 84 -14.95 1.95 -15.07
C LYS A 84 -14.04 1.82 -13.86
N ALA A 85 -12.74 1.69 -14.10
CA ALA A 85 -11.71 1.70 -13.08
C ALA A 85 -10.84 2.96 -13.16
N ILE A 86 -10.54 3.56 -12.00
CA ILE A 86 -9.55 4.63 -11.85
C ILE A 86 -8.48 4.12 -10.89
N VAL A 87 -7.22 4.15 -11.30
CA VAL A 87 -6.09 3.62 -10.53
C VAL A 87 -5.00 4.68 -10.40
N ASP A 88 -4.51 4.89 -9.17
CA ASP A 88 -3.33 5.71 -8.91
C ASP A 88 -2.08 4.98 -9.43
N CYS A 89 -1.37 5.59 -10.38
CA CYS A 89 -0.23 4.97 -11.03
C CYS A 89 1.08 5.27 -10.28
N PRO A 90 1.78 4.24 -9.76
CA PRO A 90 3.06 4.42 -9.07
C PRO A 90 4.24 4.66 -10.03
N SER A 91 4.06 4.34 -11.32
CA SER A 91 5.11 4.40 -12.33
C SER A 91 5.09 5.72 -13.10
N ASN A 92 6.25 6.37 -13.25
CA ASN A 92 6.45 7.55 -14.10
C ASN A 92 6.18 7.29 -15.60
N ASN A 93 6.23 6.03 -16.02
CA ASN A 93 5.84 5.59 -17.35
C ASN A 93 4.48 4.90 -17.28
N ILE A 94 3.41 5.70 -17.36
CA ILE A 94 2.01 5.23 -17.35
C ILE A 94 1.73 4.27 -18.52
N PRO A 95 2.13 4.55 -19.79
CA PRO A 95 1.88 3.64 -20.90
C PRO A 95 2.46 2.23 -20.69
N ALA A 96 3.72 2.13 -20.27
CA ALA A 96 4.36 0.83 -20.03
C ALA A 96 3.72 0.09 -18.84
N TYR A 97 3.36 0.82 -17.77
CA TYR A 97 2.64 0.25 -16.63
C TYR A 97 1.27 -0.29 -17.04
N LYS A 98 0.54 0.47 -17.86
CA LYS A 98 -0.76 0.07 -18.40
C LYS A 98 -0.65 -1.21 -19.22
N GLU A 99 0.28 -1.25 -20.18
CA GLU A 99 0.50 -2.42 -21.03
C GLU A 99 0.85 -3.66 -20.18
N PHE A 100 1.68 -3.50 -19.14
CA PHE A 100 2.03 -4.59 -18.25
C PHE A 100 0.83 -5.07 -17.41
N LEU A 101 0.06 -4.15 -16.83
CA LEU A 101 -1.13 -4.47 -16.03
C LEU A 101 -2.18 -5.21 -16.86
N GLU A 102 -2.44 -4.75 -18.09
CA GLU A 102 -3.46 -5.32 -18.98
C GLU A 102 -3.19 -6.79 -19.34
N LYS A 103 -1.92 -7.24 -19.31
CA LYS A 103 -1.55 -8.67 -19.51
C LYS A 103 -2.15 -9.60 -18.45
N PHE A 104 -2.53 -9.07 -17.29
CA PHE A 104 -3.08 -9.84 -16.17
C PHE A 104 -4.60 -9.64 -15.99
N LEU A 105 -5.26 -8.86 -16.85
CA LEU A 105 -6.70 -8.70 -16.83
C LEU A 105 -7.38 -9.87 -17.55
N LYS A 106 -8.51 -10.34 -16.99
CA LYS A 106 -9.31 -11.41 -17.61
C LYS A 106 -10.11 -10.92 -18.82
N GLU A 107 -10.41 -9.63 -18.87
CA GLU A 107 -11.18 -9.00 -19.93
C GLU A 107 -10.73 -7.55 -20.13
N LYS A 108 -11.11 -6.96 -21.27
CA LYS A 108 -10.83 -5.55 -21.57
C LYS A 108 -11.77 -4.67 -20.76
N ILE A 109 -11.22 -3.75 -19.99
CA ILE A 109 -11.97 -2.83 -19.13
C ILE A 109 -11.77 -1.37 -19.53
N ASN A 110 -12.69 -0.49 -19.09
CA ASN A 110 -12.49 0.96 -19.16
C ASN A 110 -11.56 1.42 -18.02
N LEU A 111 -10.24 1.41 -18.30
CA LEU A 111 -9.20 1.74 -17.32
C LEU A 111 -8.62 3.15 -17.52
N VAL A 112 -8.70 3.95 -16.45
CA VAL A 112 -7.99 5.23 -16.31
C VAL A 112 -6.84 5.05 -15.31
N LEU A 113 -5.62 5.34 -15.78
CA LEU A 113 -4.41 5.38 -14.95
C LEU A 113 -3.91 6.81 -14.93
N GLU A 114 -3.72 7.36 -13.73
CA GLU A 114 -3.20 8.71 -13.56
C GLU A 114 -2.40 8.84 -12.26
N HIS A 115 -1.58 9.88 -12.16
CA HIS A 115 -0.90 10.23 -10.92
C HIS A 115 -1.80 11.06 -10.02
N ASN A 116 -1.65 10.87 -8.70
CA ASN A 116 -2.42 11.58 -7.68
C ASN A 116 -3.92 11.38 -7.89
N ALA A 117 -4.29 10.13 -8.19
CA ALA A 117 -5.67 9.80 -8.51
C ALA A 117 -6.63 9.96 -7.31
N GLU A 118 -6.11 10.21 -6.09
CA GLU A 118 -6.92 10.47 -4.89
C GLU A 118 -7.75 11.76 -4.98
N LYS A 119 -7.57 12.59 -6.01
CA LYS A 119 -8.52 13.66 -6.37
C LYS A 119 -9.91 13.12 -6.73
N ASN A 120 -9.99 11.85 -7.16
CA ASN A 120 -11.25 11.14 -7.40
C ASN A 120 -11.72 10.48 -6.11
N ILE A 121 -12.97 10.72 -5.73
CA ILE A 121 -13.54 10.24 -4.46
C ILE A 121 -13.53 8.71 -4.32
N PRO A 122 -13.80 7.90 -5.35
CA PRO A 122 -13.67 6.45 -5.23
C PRO A 122 -12.24 6.00 -4.88
N VAL A 123 -11.23 6.65 -5.47
CA VAL A 123 -9.82 6.38 -5.18
C VAL A 123 -9.45 6.84 -3.77
N ALA A 124 -9.92 8.02 -3.36
CA ALA A 124 -9.75 8.52 -1.99
C ALA A 124 -10.34 7.57 -0.94
N ALA A 125 -11.55 7.05 -1.20
CA ALA A 125 -12.20 6.06 -0.33
C ALA A 125 -11.36 4.78 -0.20
N ALA A 126 -10.90 4.21 -1.33
CA ALA A 126 -10.03 3.04 -1.33
C ALA A 126 -8.69 3.31 -0.60
N SER A 127 -8.11 4.50 -0.78
CA SER A 127 -6.88 4.94 -0.11
C SER A 127 -7.06 5.01 1.41
N ILE A 128 -8.19 5.54 1.91
CA ILE A 128 -8.51 5.56 3.34
C ILE A 128 -8.63 4.13 3.89
N ILE A 129 -9.37 3.24 3.22
CA ILE A 129 -9.50 1.83 3.64
C ILE A 129 -8.13 1.15 3.70
N ALA A 130 -7.31 1.31 2.66
CA ALA A 130 -5.95 0.75 2.62
C ALA A 130 -5.09 1.28 3.78
N LYS A 131 -5.15 2.59 4.03
CA LYS A 131 -4.30 3.25 5.03
C LYS A 131 -4.69 2.86 6.45
N VAL A 132 -5.98 2.82 6.77
CA VAL A 132 -6.48 2.34 8.07
C VAL A 132 -6.12 0.88 8.28
N THR A 133 -6.30 0.02 7.28
CA THR A 133 -5.91 -1.40 7.39
C THR A 133 -4.43 -1.54 7.72
N ARG A 134 -3.57 -0.79 7.01
CA ARG A 134 -2.12 -0.79 7.26
C ARG A 134 -1.77 -0.26 8.64
N ASP A 135 -2.40 0.84 9.07
CA ASP A 135 -2.10 1.46 10.36
C ASP A 135 -2.53 0.52 11.52
N ARG A 136 -3.67 -0.20 11.39
CA ARG A 136 -4.08 -1.28 12.31
C ARG A 136 -3.10 -2.45 12.32
N ALA A 137 -2.57 -2.87 11.18
CA ALA A 137 -1.55 -3.93 11.11
C ALA A 137 -0.26 -3.54 11.85
N ILE A 138 0.18 -2.28 11.71
CA ILE A 138 1.31 -1.73 12.47
C ILE A 138 1.01 -1.71 13.97
N GLU A 139 -0.20 -1.36 14.40
CA GLU A 139 -0.60 -1.41 15.80
C GLU A 139 -0.53 -2.85 16.37
N GLN A 140 -0.95 -3.85 15.60
CA GLN A 140 -0.83 -5.26 16.00
C GLN A 140 0.63 -5.69 16.14
N LEU A 141 1.50 -5.28 15.22
CA LEU A 141 2.95 -5.51 15.35
C LEU A 141 3.51 -4.80 16.58
N GLN A 142 3.03 -3.60 16.91
CA GLN A 142 3.45 -2.90 18.13
C GLN A 142 3.04 -3.64 19.40
N LYS A 143 1.82 -4.19 19.44
CA LYS A 143 1.35 -5.03 20.56
C LYS A 143 2.21 -6.28 20.75
N LYS A 144 2.70 -6.86 19.65
CA LYS A 144 3.50 -8.09 19.67
C LYS A 144 5.00 -7.86 19.94
N TYR A 145 5.59 -6.82 19.36
CA TYR A 145 7.04 -6.60 19.35
C TYR A 145 7.50 -5.36 20.13
N GLY A 146 6.57 -4.59 20.70
CA GLY A 146 6.86 -3.33 21.41
C GLY A 146 6.86 -2.11 20.47
N ALA A 147 7.46 -1.01 20.91
CA ALA A 147 7.46 0.24 20.15
C ALA A 147 8.29 0.13 18.84
N ILE A 148 7.64 -0.24 17.74
CA ILE A 148 8.25 -0.32 16.39
C ILE A 148 8.23 1.03 15.66
N GLY A 149 7.51 2.01 16.19
CA GLY A 149 7.22 3.28 15.52
C GLY A 149 6.23 3.11 14.35
N SER A 150 6.29 4.04 13.41
CA SER A 150 5.41 4.10 12.25
C SER A 150 5.69 3.02 11.21
N GLY A 151 6.86 2.38 11.23
CA GLY A 151 7.32 1.44 10.20
C GLY A 151 7.95 2.12 8.97
N TYR A 152 8.08 3.45 8.96
CA TYR A 152 8.76 4.17 7.89
C TYR A 152 10.26 4.36 8.18
N PRO A 153 11.13 4.32 7.16
CA PRO A 153 12.56 4.56 7.33
C PRO A 153 12.96 5.90 7.94
N SER A 154 12.11 6.92 7.84
CA SER A 154 12.34 8.27 8.37
C SER A 154 12.03 8.40 9.86
N ASP A 155 11.35 7.42 10.46
CA ASP A 155 10.97 7.45 11.87
C ASP A 155 12.12 6.96 12.76
N PRO A 156 12.64 7.79 13.68
CA PRO A 156 13.72 7.40 14.58
C PRO A 156 13.39 6.15 15.42
N THR A 157 12.13 5.99 15.82
CA THR A 157 11.67 4.82 16.60
C THR A 157 11.79 3.56 15.76
N THR A 158 11.42 3.63 14.49
CA THR A 158 11.55 2.52 13.54
C THR A 158 13.00 2.19 13.25
N GLN A 159 13.87 3.19 13.11
CA GLN A 159 15.30 2.97 12.91
C GLN A 159 15.95 2.26 14.11
N GLU A 160 15.65 2.72 15.33
CA GLU A 160 16.15 2.10 16.57
C GLU A 160 15.60 0.68 16.76
N PHE A 161 14.31 0.48 16.49
CA PHE A 161 13.70 -0.85 16.53
C PHE A 161 14.37 -1.80 15.54
N LEU A 162 14.60 -1.36 14.30
CA LEU A 162 15.29 -2.13 13.26
C LEU A 162 16.71 -2.52 13.70
N LYS A 163 17.52 -1.58 14.19
CA LYS A 163 18.90 -1.86 14.66
C LYS A 163 18.94 -2.98 15.70
N ARG A 164 17.98 -3.00 16.63
CA ARG A 164 17.95 -3.95 17.76
C ARG A 164 17.35 -5.30 17.40
N ASN A 165 16.47 -5.35 16.40
CA ASN A 165 15.60 -6.51 16.16
C ASN A 165 15.71 -7.13 14.76
N ALA A 166 16.45 -6.55 13.82
CA ALA A 166 16.60 -7.07 12.45
C ALA A 166 16.94 -8.57 12.40
N LYS A 167 17.85 -9.03 13.27
CA LYS A 167 18.25 -10.45 13.36
C LYS A 167 17.27 -11.32 14.15
N LYS A 168 16.48 -10.73 15.05
CA LYS A 168 15.57 -11.46 15.94
C LYS A 168 14.24 -11.78 15.26
N PHE A 169 13.74 -10.83 14.47
CA PHE A 169 12.45 -10.92 13.78
C PHE A 169 12.61 -10.54 12.30
N PRO A 170 13.43 -11.26 11.52
CA PRO A 170 13.71 -10.89 10.13
C PRO A 170 12.45 -10.90 9.24
N GLU A 171 11.41 -11.64 9.61
CA GLU A 171 10.18 -11.83 8.85
C GLU A 171 9.29 -10.58 8.77
N ILE A 172 9.41 -9.65 9.73
CA ILE A 172 8.58 -8.43 9.77
C ILE A 172 9.22 -7.26 9.00
N PHE A 173 10.44 -7.43 8.50
CA PHE A 173 11.18 -6.39 7.78
C PHE A 173 11.25 -6.69 6.28
N ARG A 174 11.25 -5.62 5.48
CA ARG A 174 11.61 -5.68 4.06
C ARG A 174 13.12 -5.55 3.95
N ARG A 175 13.81 -6.66 3.74
CA ARG A 175 15.28 -6.75 3.71
C ARG A 175 15.88 -6.19 2.44
N SER A 176 15.10 -6.14 1.37
CA SER A 176 15.51 -5.54 0.09
C SER A 176 15.70 -4.01 0.19
N TRP A 177 15.10 -3.35 1.20
CA TRP A 177 15.15 -1.89 1.36
C TRP A 177 16.55 -1.40 1.74
N ALA A 178 16.91 -0.24 1.18
CA ALA A 178 18.20 0.41 1.42
C ALA A 178 18.47 0.64 2.93
N THR A 179 17.45 0.93 3.73
CA THR A 179 17.60 1.12 5.18
C THR A 179 18.02 -0.16 5.90
N TYR A 180 17.49 -1.31 5.48
CA TYR A 180 17.91 -2.60 6.01
C TYR A 180 19.32 -2.97 5.53
N LYS A 181 19.57 -2.84 4.22
CA LYS A 181 20.90 -3.12 3.62
C LYS A 181 22.03 -2.27 4.25
N ARG A 182 21.78 -0.98 4.51
CA ARG A 182 22.75 -0.09 5.19
C ARG A 182 23.05 -0.56 6.61
N LEU A 183 22.04 -1.05 7.35
CA LEU A 183 22.27 -1.61 8.69
C LEU A 183 23.19 -2.83 8.62
N GLU A 184 22.93 -3.76 7.70
CA GLU A 184 23.76 -4.96 7.53
C GLU A 184 25.20 -4.61 7.16
N GLN A 185 25.39 -3.67 6.23
CA GLN A 185 26.72 -3.21 5.82
C GLN A 185 27.52 -2.57 6.96
N ASN A 186 26.88 -1.73 7.78
CA ASN A 186 27.53 -1.12 8.93
C ASN A 186 27.91 -2.16 9.98
N THR A 187 27.02 -3.11 10.25
CA THR A 187 27.30 -4.23 11.16
C THR A 187 28.52 -5.02 10.69
N LEU A 188 28.61 -5.35 9.40
CA LEU A 188 29.74 -6.08 8.82
C LEU A 188 31.07 -5.31 8.91
N LYS A 189 31.04 -3.98 8.81
CA LYS A 189 32.23 -3.14 8.98
C LYS A 189 32.74 -3.16 10.43
N ASP A 190 31.84 -3.06 11.40
CA ASP A 190 32.19 -3.10 12.83
C ASP A 190 32.82 -4.44 13.26
N PHE A 191 32.42 -5.55 12.62
CA PHE A 191 33.02 -6.87 12.83
C PHE A 191 34.41 -7.03 12.19
N LYS A 192 34.70 -6.30 11.10
CA LYS A 192 36.01 -6.37 10.42
C LYS A 192 37.07 -5.44 11.03
N GLN A 193 36.67 -4.54 11.93
CA GLN A 193 37.56 -3.60 12.62
C GLN A 193 37.90 -4.02 14.06
N LYS A 194 37.34 -5.15 14.54
CA LYS A 194 37.70 -5.80 15.81
C LYS A 194 38.58 -7.02 15.53
#